data_AF-A0AA86Q8V7-F1
#
_entry.id   AF-A0AA86Q8V7-F1
#
_cell.length_a   1.000
_cell.length_b   1.000
_cell.length_c   1.000
_cell.angle_alpha   90.00
_cell.angle_beta   90.00
_cell.angle_gamma   90.00
#
_symmetry.space_group_name_H-M   'P 1'
#
loop_
_entity.id
_entity.type
_entity.pdbx_description
1 polymer ?
#
loop_
_entity_poly.entity_id
_entity_poly.type
_entity_poly.pdbx_seq_one_letter_code
_entity_poly.pdbx_strand_id
1 'polypeptide(L)'
;MTAMTLNGVRSSEYQLIASSLLQTAIVMYISKAKQQTQISATKPPKTIAGSYLIFSMFAQALVHIGCLYFVQLLAGSQLQTFDFGYKFQPSLVNTCVFFMRMFLDSCVTLVNYPGKPHMESIFEHKKLLMSVGAYLVGMFVLLFEVAPELN
;
A
#
# COMPACT_ATOMS: atom_id res chain seq x y z
N MET A 1 -6.02 16.61 -1.19
CA MET A 1 -7.37 16.30 -0.67
C MET A 1 -7.93 15.13 -1.46
N THR A 2 -8.45 14.11 -0.79
CA THR A 2 -9.05 12.92 -1.44
C THR A 2 -10.56 12.94 -1.23
N ALA A 3 -11.35 12.27 -2.06
CA ALA A 3 -12.82 12.19 -1.87
C ALA A 3 -13.20 11.71 -0.45
N MET A 4 -12.36 10.85 0.15
CA MET A 4 -12.48 10.40 1.54
C MET A 4 -12.35 11.54 2.57
N THR A 5 -11.49 12.53 2.34
CA THR A 5 -11.34 13.68 3.26
C THR A 5 -12.57 14.59 3.29
N LEU A 6 -13.40 14.59 2.24
CA LEU A 6 -14.68 15.29 2.24
C LEU A 6 -15.73 14.56 3.08
N ASN A 7 -15.61 13.23 3.18
CA ASN A 7 -16.47 12.37 3.98
C ASN A 7 -15.98 12.22 5.44
N GLY A 8 -15.13 13.14 5.91
CA GLY A 8 -14.63 13.12 7.29
C GLY A 8 -13.55 12.07 7.57
N VAL A 9 -13.14 11.27 6.58
CA VAL A 9 -12.14 10.22 6.78
C VAL A 9 -10.75 10.83 6.83
N ARG A 10 -10.05 10.62 7.95
CA ARG A 10 -8.69 11.09 8.20
C ARG A 10 -7.85 10.00 8.88
N SER A 11 -6.55 10.05 8.67
CA SER A 11 -5.57 9.20 9.37
C SER A 11 -4.79 10.07 10.36
N SER A 12 -4.36 9.45 11.47
CA SER A 12 -3.47 10.08 12.45
C SER A 12 -2.08 10.34 11.83
N GLU A 13 -1.37 11.36 12.32
CA GLU A 13 0.01 11.62 11.91
C GLU A 13 0.93 10.44 12.25
N TYR A 14 0.71 9.81 13.41
CA TYR A 14 1.46 8.61 13.83
C TYR A 14 1.23 7.42 12.89
N GLN A 15 -0.01 7.19 12.46
CA GLN A 15 -0.37 6.16 11.47
C GLN A 15 0.35 6.37 10.14
N LEU A 16 0.38 7.61 9.66
CA LEU A 16 1.04 7.97 8.40
C LEU A 16 2.56 7.79 8.49
N ILE A 17 3.19 8.21 9.59
CA ILE A 17 4.64 8.04 9.80
C ILE A 17 5.00 6.55 9.91
N ALA A 18 4.27 5.79 10.73
CA ALA A 18 4.54 4.37 10.94
C ALA A 18 4.40 3.55 9.64
N SER A 19 3.27 3.72 8.93
CA SER A 19 3.05 3.04 7.65
C SER A 19 4.09 3.42 6.59
N SER A 20 4.44 4.70 6.52
CA SER A 20 5.45 5.20 5.57
C SER A 20 6.85 4.66 5.86
N LEU A 21 7.22 4.54 7.15
CA LEU A 21 8.51 3.96 7.56
C LEU A 21 8.60 2.47 7.19
N LEU A 22 7.54 1.70 7.46
CA LEU A 22 7.46 0.29 7.07
C LEU A 22 7.55 0.12 5.55
N GLN A 23 6.83 0.97 4.80
CA GLN A 23 6.85 0.96 3.33
C GLN A 23 8.23 1.31 2.75
N THR A 24 8.91 2.29 3.36
CA THR A 24 10.26 2.73 2.94
C THR A 24 11.27 1.59 3.02
N ALA A 25 11.17 0.73 4.04
CA ALA A 25 12.05 -0.44 4.17
C ALA A 25 11.89 -1.40 2.97
N ILE A 26 10.65 -1.67 2.55
CA ILE A 26 10.38 -2.52 1.38
C ILE A 26 10.97 -1.90 0.12
N VAL A 27 10.66 -0.62 -0.15
CA VAL A 27 11.13 0.09 -1.34
C VAL A 27 12.66 0.12 -1.39
N MET A 28 13.33 0.34 -0.26
CA MET A 28 14.79 0.31 -0.18
C MET A 28 15.38 -1.05 -0.59
N TYR A 29 14.76 -2.15 -0.17
CA TYR A 29 15.22 -3.48 -0.56
C TYR A 29 14.86 -3.85 -2.00
N ILE A 30 13.76 -3.34 -2.55
CA ILE A 30 13.47 -3.43 -3.99
C ILE A 30 14.56 -2.72 -4.79
N SER A 31 15.00 -1.53 -4.38
CA SER A 31 16.10 -0.82 -5.06
C SER A 31 17.44 -1.56 -5.00
N LYS A 32 17.61 -2.50 -4.06
CA LYS A 32 18.81 -3.34 -3.92
C LYS A 32 18.67 -4.71 -4.61
N ALA A 33 17.53 -5.00 -5.22
CA ALA A 33 17.31 -6.25 -5.94
C ALA A 33 18.33 -6.40 -7.07
N LYS A 34 18.93 -7.59 -7.17
CA LYS A 34 19.97 -7.85 -8.17
C LYS A 34 19.35 -8.19 -9.52
N GLN A 35 20.03 -7.76 -10.58
CA GLN A 35 19.75 -8.23 -11.93
C GLN A 35 20.10 -9.70 -12.05
N GLN A 36 19.32 -10.43 -12.85
CA GLN A 36 19.58 -11.84 -13.10
C GLN A 36 20.87 -12.02 -13.93
N THR A 37 21.71 -12.99 -13.57
CA THR A 37 22.99 -13.23 -14.25
C THR A 37 22.83 -13.98 -15.57
N GLN A 38 21.76 -14.74 -15.73
CA GLN A 38 21.46 -15.44 -16.97
C GLN A 38 20.74 -14.51 -17.96
N ILE A 39 21.19 -14.55 -19.22
CA ILE A 39 20.60 -13.78 -20.31
C ILE A 39 19.23 -14.39 -20.66
N SER A 40 18.15 -13.64 -20.42
CA SER A 40 16.81 -14.06 -20.85
C SER A 40 16.68 -14.02 -22.37
N ALA A 41 15.92 -14.98 -22.93
CA ALA A 41 15.52 -14.94 -24.34
C ALA A 41 14.55 -13.78 -24.64
N THR A 42 13.82 -13.30 -23.62
CA THR A 42 12.93 -12.13 -23.74
C THR A 42 13.72 -10.84 -23.51
N LYS A 43 13.40 -9.80 -24.29
CA LYS A 43 14.02 -8.48 -24.12
C LYS A 43 13.34 -7.71 -22.98
N PRO A 44 14.09 -6.93 -22.19
CA PRO A 44 13.49 -6.05 -21.21
C PRO A 44 12.60 -5.00 -21.92
N PRO A 45 11.55 -4.51 -21.24
CA PRO A 45 10.69 -3.47 -21.79
C PRO A 45 11.53 -2.23 -22.16
N LYS A 46 11.34 -1.74 -23.38
CA LYS A 46 12.11 -0.61 -23.93
C LYS A 46 11.69 0.74 -23.35
N THR A 47 10.48 0.82 -22.81
CA THR A 47 9.90 2.04 -22.24
C THR A 47 9.29 1.76 -20.88
N ILE A 48 9.40 2.72 -19.98
CA ILE A 48 8.78 2.72 -18.66
C ILE A 48 7.25 2.84 -18.72
N ALA A 49 6.71 3.38 -19.82
CA ALA A 49 5.29 3.60 -20.04
C ALA A 49 4.79 2.87 -21.30
N GLY A 50 5.10 1.57 -21.41
CA GLY A 50 4.51 0.73 -22.44
C GLY A 50 2.99 0.67 -22.28
N SER A 51 2.25 0.51 -23.39
CA SER A 51 0.78 0.51 -23.37
C SER A 51 0.18 -0.49 -22.38
N TYR A 52 0.81 -1.66 -22.23
CA TYR A 52 0.43 -2.66 -21.23
C TYR A 52 0.55 -2.13 -19.78
N LEU A 53 1.65 -1.44 -19.45
CA LEU A 53 1.88 -0.90 -18.11
C LEU A 53 0.87 0.20 -17.79
N ILE A 54 0.61 1.10 -18.75
CA ILE A 54 -0.39 2.16 -18.59
C ILE A 54 -1.77 1.54 -18.33
N PHE A 55 -2.19 0.58 -19.14
CA PHE A 55 -3.48 -0.09 -18.96
C PHE A 55 -3.55 -0.82 -17.61
N SER A 56 -2.47 -1.50 -17.20
CA SER A 56 -2.39 -2.15 -15.89
C SER A 56 -2.52 -1.13 -14.75
N MET A 57 -1.85 0.02 -14.83
CA MET A 57 -1.94 1.08 -13.81
C MET A 57 -3.37 1.64 -13.69
N PHE A 58 -4.07 1.85 -14.81
CA PHE A 58 -5.47 2.27 -14.78
C PHE A 58 -6.39 1.19 -14.18
N ALA A 59 -6.21 -0.08 -14.57
CA ALA A 59 -6.97 -1.18 -14.00
C ALA A 59 -6.74 -1.32 -12.49
N GLN A 60 -5.48 -1.22 -12.04
CA GLN A 60 -5.13 -1.20 -10.62
C GLN A 60 -5.85 -0.03 -9.92
N ALA A 61 -5.76 1.19 -10.44
CA ALA A 61 -6.42 2.36 -9.86
C ALA A 61 -7.94 2.17 -9.71
N LEU A 62 -8.61 1.59 -10.71
CA LEU A 62 -10.05 1.29 -10.64
C LEU A 62 -10.39 0.30 -9.53
N VAL A 63 -9.62 -0.80 -9.41
CA VAL A 63 -9.80 -1.78 -8.33
C VAL A 63 -9.59 -1.13 -6.97
N HIS A 64 -8.57 -0.28 -6.83
CA HIS A 64 -8.25 0.40 -5.57
C HIS A 64 -9.35 1.37 -5.14
N ILE A 65 -9.85 2.18 -6.09
CA ILE A 65 -10.98 3.08 -5.85
C ILE A 65 -12.23 2.27 -5.46
N GLY A 66 -12.50 1.16 -6.16
CA GLY A 66 -13.62 0.27 -5.86
C GLY A 66 -13.53 -0.34 -4.45
N CYS A 67 -12.36 -0.85 -4.05
CA CYS A 67 -12.17 -1.40 -2.72
C CYS A 67 -12.34 -0.36 -1.61
N LEU A 68 -11.78 0.84 -1.79
CA LEU A 68 -11.92 1.93 -0.81
C LEU A 68 -13.37 2.41 -0.71
N TYR A 69 -14.07 2.51 -1.84
CA TYR A 69 -15.50 2.83 -1.86
C TYR A 69 -16.33 1.76 -1.13
N PHE A 70 -16.04 0.48 -1.38
CA PHE A 70 -16.74 -0.64 -0.74
C PHE A 70 -16.52 -0.68 0.78
N VAL A 71 -15.28 -0.50 1.24
CA VAL A 71 -14.96 -0.41 2.68
C VAL A 71 -15.68 0.77 3.32
N GLN A 72 -15.70 1.93 2.65
CA GLN A 72 -16.40 3.10 3.15
C GLN A 72 -17.91 2.86 3.21
N LEU A 73 -18.51 2.17 2.25
CA LEU A 73 -19.94 1.82 2.27
C LEU A 73 -20.26 0.87 3.44
N LEU A 74 -19.42 -0.14 3.66
CA LEU A 74 -19.61 -1.12 4.72
C LEU A 74 -19.42 -0.51 6.12
N ALA A 75 -18.43 0.36 6.29
CA ALA A 75 -18.18 1.08 7.54
C ALA A 75 -19.10 2.32 7.71
N GLY A 76 -19.85 2.68 6.66
CA GLY A 76 -20.50 3.98 6.49
C GLY A 76 -21.69 4.29 7.40
N SER A 77 -22.13 3.34 8.23
CA SER A 77 -23.18 3.58 9.24
C SER A 77 -22.77 4.60 10.32
N GLN A 78 -21.49 5.02 10.35
CA GLN A 78 -20.91 5.97 11.29
C GLN A 78 -20.35 7.24 10.61
N LEU A 79 -20.66 7.49 9.33
CA LEU A 79 -20.14 8.65 8.59
C LEU A 79 -20.81 9.94 9.07
N GLN A 80 -20.08 10.73 9.86
CA GLN A 80 -20.42 12.12 10.13
C GLN A 80 -19.68 13.03 9.15
N THR A 81 -20.41 13.92 8.49
CA THR A 81 -19.82 14.98 7.66
C THR A 81 -19.23 16.05 8.57
N PHE A 82 -17.91 16.21 8.57
CA PHE A 82 -17.22 17.22 9.38
C PHE A 82 -16.87 18.45 8.56
N ASP A 83 -16.82 19.60 9.22
CA ASP A 83 -16.43 20.87 8.62
C ASP A 83 -14.93 20.92 8.26
N PHE A 84 -14.56 21.82 7.34
CA PHE A 84 -13.18 21.95 6.88
C PHE A 84 -12.26 22.40 8.03
N GLY A 85 -11.24 21.59 8.34
CA GLY A 85 -10.26 21.88 9.41
C GLY A 85 -10.41 21.05 10.69
N TYR A 86 -11.36 20.13 10.72
CA TYR A 86 -11.51 19.20 11.84
C TYR A 86 -10.26 18.30 12.05
N LYS A 87 -9.84 18.15 13.31
CA LYS A 87 -8.71 17.28 13.70
C LYS A 87 -9.08 15.80 13.60
N PHE A 88 -8.09 14.93 13.46
CA PHE A 88 -8.32 13.49 13.48
C PHE A 88 -9.07 13.08 14.75
N GLN A 89 -10.11 12.25 14.60
CA GLN A 89 -10.76 11.55 15.69
C GLN A 89 -10.80 10.05 15.39
N PRO A 90 -10.51 9.19 16.37
CA PRO A 90 -10.60 7.75 16.20
C PRO A 90 -12.02 7.35 15.78
N SER A 91 -12.14 6.61 14.69
CA SER A 91 -13.41 6.04 14.26
C SER A 91 -13.18 4.70 13.56
N LEU A 92 -14.22 3.85 13.55
CA LEU A 92 -14.16 2.58 12.84
C LEU A 92 -13.88 2.78 11.34
N VAL A 93 -14.49 3.80 10.74
CA VAL A 93 -14.28 4.14 9.32
C VAL A 93 -12.82 4.52 9.06
N ASN A 94 -12.23 5.37 9.92
CA ASN A 94 -10.83 5.79 9.78
C ASN A 94 -9.88 4.60 9.85
N THR A 95 -10.11 3.71 10.82
CA THR A 95 -9.34 2.48 11.04
C THR A 95 -9.44 1.55 9.83
N CYS A 96 -10.65 1.21 9.38
CA CYS A 96 -10.87 0.34 8.23
C CYS A 96 -10.25 0.90 6.94
N VAL A 97 -10.40 2.20 6.68
CA VAL A 97 -9.82 2.85 5.50
C VAL A 97 -8.29 2.90 5.59
N PHE A 98 -7.73 3.15 6.77
CA PHE A 98 -6.28 3.13 6.97
C PHE A 98 -5.67 1.75 6.66
N PHE A 99 -6.25 0.68 7.20
CA PHE A 99 -5.80 -0.68 6.89
C PHE A 99 -5.98 -1.05 5.43
N MET A 100 -7.11 -0.68 4.83
CA MET A 100 -7.35 -0.92 3.41
C MET A 100 -6.29 -0.22 2.56
N ARG A 101 -5.91 1.02 2.88
CA ARG A 101 -4.82 1.74 2.20
C ARG A 101 -3.48 1.02 2.34
N MET A 102 -3.10 0.64 3.57
CA MET A 102 -1.86 -0.12 3.79
C MET A 102 -1.82 -1.41 2.96
N PHE A 103 -2.90 -2.17 2.96
CA PHE A 103 -2.99 -3.41 2.19
C PHE A 103 -2.88 -3.18 0.67
N LEU A 104 -3.60 -2.17 0.17
CA LEU A 104 -3.56 -1.80 -1.24
C LEU A 104 -2.16 -1.33 -1.67
N ASP A 105 -1.50 -0.49 -0.88
CA ASP A 105 -0.14 0.00 -1.16
C ASP A 105 0.89 -1.16 -1.20
N SER A 106 0.72 -2.13 -0.30
CA SER A 106 1.50 -3.38 -0.31
C SER A 106 1.26 -4.18 -1.59
N CYS A 107 0.00 -4.32 -2.02
CA CYS A 107 -0.34 -5.01 -3.26
C CYS A 107 0.29 -4.35 -4.49
N VAL A 108 0.21 -3.02 -4.61
CA VAL A 108 0.86 -2.28 -5.72
C VAL A 108 2.36 -2.55 -5.74
N THR A 109 2.99 -2.51 -4.57
CA THR A 109 4.45 -2.68 -4.45
C THR A 109 4.87 -4.10 -4.82
N LEU A 110 4.11 -5.11 -4.39
CA LEU A 110 4.41 -6.51 -4.68
C LEU A 110 4.12 -6.89 -6.13
N VAL A 111 2.96 -6.48 -6.66
CA VAL A 111 2.54 -6.81 -8.04
C VAL A 111 3.42 -6.12 -9.07
N ASN A 112 3.88 -4.89 -8.80
CA ASN A 112 4.76 -4.16 -9.70
C ASN A 112 6.26 -4.44 -9.45
N TYR A 113 6.61 -5.37 -8.55
CA TYR A 113 8.01 -5.75 -8.36
C TYR A 113 8.56 -6.37 -9.65
N PRO A 114 9.63 -5.82 -10.24
CA PRO A 114 10.28 -6.42 -11.39
C PRO A 114 10.93 -7.72 -10.94
N GLY A 115 10.34 -8.86 -11.30
CA GLY A 115 10.85 -10.19 -10.98
C GLY A 115 11.58 -10.84 -12.15
N LYS A 116 11.58 -12.18 -12.14
CA LYS A 116 12.11 -12.98 -13.26
C LYS A 116 11.38 -12.64 -14.57
N PRO A 117 12.07 -12.65 -15.72
CA PRO A 117 13.41 -13.19 -15.93
C PRO A 117 14.57 -12.18 -15.78
N HIS A 118 14.30 -10.89 -15.57
CA HIS A 118 15.32 -9.83 -15.60
C HIS A 118 15.93 -9.50 -14.24
N MET A 119 15.19 -9.75 -13.17
CA MET A 119 15.57 -9.46 -11.79
C MET A 119 15.41 -10.71 -10.93
N GLU A 120 16.08 -10.71 -9.78
CA GLU A 120 15.94 -11.73 -8.75
C GLU A 120 14.47 -11.89 -8.32
N SER A 121 14.04 -13.12 -8.09
CA SER A 121 12.68 -13.34 -7.58
C SER A 121 12.53 -12.72 -6.19
N ILE A 122 11.33 -12.23 -5.88
CA ILE A 122 11.03 -11.74 -4.53
C ILE A 122 11.32 -12.80 -3.47
N PHE A 123 11.11 -14.09 -3.79
CA PHE A 123 11.35 -15.21 -2.88
C PHE A 123 12.83 -15.55 -2.67
N GLU A 124 13.70 -15.14 -3.59
CA GLU A 124 15.15 -15.37 -3.49
C GLU A 124 15.82 -14.26 -2.67
N HIS A 125 15.28 -13.04 -2.74
CA HIS A 125 15.80 -11.88 -2.02
C HIS A 125 15.37 -11.87 -0.53
N LYS A 126 16.08 -12.65 0.31
CA LYS A 126 15.77 -12.83 1.74
C LYS A 126 15.47 -11.55 2.53
N LYS A 127 16.22 -10.46 2.29
CA LYS A 127 16.01 -9.18 3.00
C LYS A 127 14.69 -8.50 2.59
N LEU A 128 14.27 -8.68 1.34
CA LEU A 128 13.02 -8.14 0.82
C LEU A 128 11.86 -8.93 1.41
N LEU A 129 11.93 -10.27 1.38
CA LEU A 129 10.96 -11.12 2.10
C LEU A 129 10.85 -10.76 3.57
N MET A 130 11.97 -10.56 4.26
CA MET A 130 11.97 -10.17 5.66
C MET A 130 11.29 -8.81 5.87
N SER A 131 11.52 -7.84 4.98
CA SER A 131 10.85 -6.53 5.05
C SER A 131 9.35 -6.60 4.78
N VAL A 132 8.91 -7.45 3.85
CA VAL A 132 7.49 -7.71 3.59
C VAL A 132 6.86 -8.42 4.80
N GLY A 133 7.54 -9.39 5.39
CA GLY A 133 7.10 -10.05 6.62
C GLY A 133 6.99 -9.06 7.79
N ALA A 134 7.98 -8.19 7.99
CA ALA A 134 7.95 -7.14 9.00
C ALA A 134 6.80 -6.15 8.77
N TYR A 135 6.51 -5.80 7.52
CA TYR A 135 5.37 -4.96 7.16
C TYR A 135 4.04 -5.63 7.52
N LEU A 136 3.86 -6.91 7.19
CA LEU A 136 2.66 -7.66 7.54
C LEU A 136 2.49 -7.78 9.05
N VAL A 137 3.56 -8.08 9.79
CA VAL A 137 3.55 -8.10 11.26
C VAL A 137 3.19 -6.72 11.82
N GLY A 138 3.79 -5.64 11.29
CA GLY A 138 3.46 -4.27 11.69
C GLY A 138 1.99 -3.93 11.43
N MET A 139 1.44 -4.35 10.29
CA MET A 139 0.02 -4.21 9.98
C MET A 139 -0.87 -4.96 10.98
N PHE A 140 -0.52 -6.20 11.34
CA PHE A 140 -1.25 -6.96 12.36
C PHE A 140 -1.17 -6.34 13.75
N VAL A 141 0.00 -5.83 14.16
CA VAL A 141 0.19 -5.14 15.44
C VAL A 141 -0.69 -3.90 15.53
N LEU A 142 -0.76 -3.12 14.45
CA LEU A 142 -1.67 -1.97 14.35
C LEU A 142 -3.14 -2.43 14.40
N LEU A 143 -3.49 -3.53 13.73
CA LEU A 143 -4.86 -4.05 13.67
C LEU A 143 -5.40 -4.51 15.03
N PHE A 144 -4.55 -5.14 15.85
CA PHE A 144 -4.91 -5.64 17.18
C PHE A 144 -4.83 -4.59 18.29
N GLU A 145 -4.68 -3.30 17.95
CA GLU A 145 -4.69 -2.19 18.91
C GLU A 145 -3.64 -2.34 20.03
N VAL A 146 -2.52 -3.01 19.73
CA VAL A 146 -1.46 -3.28 20.71
C VAL A 146 -0.82 -1.98 21.22
N ALA A 147 -0.86 -0.92 20.40
CA ALA A 147 -0.43 0.43 20.74
C ALA A 147 -1.56 1.43 20.43
N PRO A 148 -2.37 1.83 21.42
CA PRO A 148 -3.49 2.75 21.22
C PRO A 148 -3.08 4.11 20.66
N GLU A 149 -1.84 4.53 20.93
CA GLU A 149 -1.27 5.80 20.42
C GLU A 149 -1.01 5.78 18.90
N LEU A 150 -0.92 4.59 18.30
CA LEU A 150 -0.71 4.38 16.87
C LEU A 150 -2.03 4.11 16.11
N ASN A 151 -3.18 4.03 16.78
CA ASN A 151 -4.48 3.67 16.20
C ASN A 151 -5.47 4.85 16.18
#